data_AF-X8JCA7-F1
#
_entry.id   AF-X8JCA7-F1
#
_cell.length_a   1.000
_cell.length_b   1.000
_cell.length_c   1.000
_cell.angle_alpha   90.00
_cell.angle_beta   90.00
_cell.angle_gamma   90.00
#
_symmetry.space_group_name_H-M   'P 1'
#
loop_
_entity.id
_entity.type
_entity.pdbx_description
1 polymer ?
#
loop_
_entity_poly.entity_id
_entity_poly.type
_entity_poly.pdbx_seq_one_letter_code
_entity_poly.pdbx_strand_id
1 'polypeptide(L)'
;MARRNEQELAAQDSLVVIGNVDLFGVAGLSGKLEKWQGPAPSHVVVLPNHPIAIERVTLAKDLHLPTVIHDLRGSAFDTITFSNVSVYHQNYGFDKTKAVGWHFNADLVINESCGALRDVLSTALGVSEPTLSAYMFLGTEGGWDRPPSLHSFTLEGVFAGLAVKPIDGIVLSKIAVRVFGIRTMKYDPTPRTALAYGFSVFGSMNLEVPGSVLPLTLDYEVREYSGTVSLVASRDSWENPLGANELELSAVSFSTSFALSSPWNSLTFDVSANLNYEDVSTTFQGTYSPRGTFDLQAPIHDVTLETIDTLFRLISEDDLALPDLDVSLGTAKLTLRSDHGFSTALERVTIGDYTSLDPSLAITPNNATLRGNLTTNVVQFGEIELKDPFLQVTFEKKDSSKTTDVIIGGNVTFSTLSFPAAVYLYKSPDLSAQSLEWTVLAALTVGNDALALSKVVPEVEGLRSTLLSLTLCCGASRDDPSLEI
;
A
#
# COMPACT_ATOMS: atom_id res chain seq x y z
N MET A 1 -13.23 7.05 -28.37
CA MET A 1 -14.55 7.59 -27.96
C MET A 1 -14.79 9.04 -28.39
N ALA A 2 -13.77 9.89 -28.57
CA ALA A 2 -13.94 11.29 -28.98
C ALA A 2 -14.74 11.52 -30.29
N ARG A 3 -14.51 10.70 -31.32
CA ARG A 3 -15.18 10.87 -32.63
C ARG A 3 -16.71 10.69 -32.64
N ARG A 4 -17.27 10.01 -31.63
CA ARG A 4 -18.72 9.68 -31.61
C ARG A 4 -19.57 10.84 -31.09
N ASN A 5 -19.01 11.70 -30.23
CA ASN A 5 -19.73 12.85 -29.67
C ASN A 5 -19.51 14.14 -30.49
N GLU A 6 -18.45 14.22 -31.29
CA GLU A 6 -18.27 15.31 -32.27
C GLU A 6 -19.37 15.32 -33.34
N GLN A 7 -19.97 14.16 -33.62
CA GLN A 7 -21.15 14.04 -34.48
C GLN A 7 -22.45 14.46 -33.81
N GLU A 8 -22.55 14.43 -32.48
CA GLU A 8 -23.77 14.83 -31.76
C GLU A 8 -23.95 16.36 -31.74
N LEU A 9 -22.87 17.15 -31.82
CA LEU A 9 -22.99 18.61 -32.01
C LEU A 9 -23.47 19.01 -33.41
N ALA A 10 -23.43 18.09 -34.39
CA ALA A 10 -23.84 18.34 -35.77
C ALA A 10 -25.32 17.99 -36.02
N ALA A 11 -26.06 17.51 -35.01
CA ALA A 11 -27.45 17.13 -35.16
C ALA A 11 -28.40 18.20 -34.59
N GLN A 12 -29.13 18.85 -35.51
CA GLN A 12 -30.23 19.82 -35.36
C GLN A 12 -29.82 21.31 -35.33
N ASP A 13 -30.05 21.97 -36.48
CA ASP A 13 -30.11 23.42 -36.73
C ASP A 13 -28.93 24.29 -36.28
N SER A 14 -27.70 23.76 -36.28
CA SER A 14 -26.50 24.57 -36.07
C SER A 14 -25.91 25.10 -37.38
N LEU A 15 -25.79 26.43 -37.52
CA LEU A 15 -24.99 27.09 -38.55
C LEU A 15 -23.56 27.31 -38.03
N VAL A 16 -22.56 26.91 -38.82
CA VAL A 16 -21.15 27.19 -38.54
C VAL A 16 -20.70 28.37 -39.39
N VAL A 17 -20.42 29.52 -38.77
CA VAL A 17 -19.81 30.65 -39.48
C VAL A 17 -18.32 30.42 -39.58
N ILE A 18 -17.80 30.46 -40.81
CA ILE A 18 -16.39 30.26 -41.11
C ILE A 18 -15.73 31.61 -41.44
N GLY A 19 -14.63 31.93 -40.77
CA GLY A 19 -13.81 33.11 -41.03
C GLY A 19 -12.33 32.84 -40.81
N ASN A 20 -11.50 33.87 -40.98
CA ASN A 20 -10.09 33.84 -40.59
C ASN A 20 -9.90 34.77 -39.39
N VAL A 21 -9.08 34.36 -38.43
CA VAL A 21 -8.71 35.18 -37.28
C VAL A 21 -7.26 34.97 -36.92
N ASP A 22 -6.58 36.04 -36.50
CA ASP A 22 -5.25 35.94 -35.92
C ASP A 22 -5.38 35.46 -34.47
N LEU A 23 -4.73 34.35 -34.15
CA LEU A 23 -4.83 33.75 -32.83
C LEU A 23 -4.20 34.68 -31.78
N PHE A 24 -5.01 35.11 -30.82
CA PHE A 24 -4.63 36.00 -29.71
C PHE A 24 -3.99 37.33 -30.17
N GLY A 25 -4.38 37.82 -31.35
CA GLY A 25 -3.85 39.06 -31.93
C GLY A 25 -2.40 38.95 -32.43
N VAL A 26 -1.84 37.73 -32.51
CA VAL A 26 -0.46 37.52 -32.96
C VAL A 26 -0.40 37.52 -34.49
N ALA A 27 0.24 38.55 -35.05
CA ALA A 27 0.40 38.70 -36.50
C ALA A 27 1.10 37.49 -37.11
N GLY A 28 0.51 36.92 -38.16
CA GLY A 28 1.04 35.76 -38.88
C GLY A 28 0.63 34.40 -38.30
N LEU A 29 -0.10 34.38 -37.19
CA LEU A 29 -0.68 33.18 -36.58
C LEU A 29 -2.18 33.06 -36.90
N SER A 30 -2.52 33.16 -38.18
CA SER A 30 -3.91 33.12 -38.65
C SER A 30 -4.44 31.68 -38.71
N GLY A 31 -5.68 31.49 -38.27
CA GLY A 31 -6.39 30.21 -38.34
C GLY A 31 -7.80 30.35 -38.87
N LYS A 32 -8.40 29.20 -39.21
CA LYS A 32 -9.79 29.10 -39.62
C LYS A 32 -10.66 29.12 -38.37
N LEU A 33 -11.45 30.19 -38.20
CA LEU A 33 -12.44 30.33 -37.13
C LEU A 33 -13.74 29.65 -37.56
N GLU A 34 -14.29 28.84 -36.67
CA GLU A 34 -15.60 28.21 -36.75
C GLU A 34 -16.40 28.62 -35.52
N LYS A 35 -17.48 29.37 -35.74
CA LYS A 35 -18.40 29.79 -34.69
C LYS A 35 -19.70 29.01 -34.80
N TRP A 36 -20.08 28.36 -33.71
CA TRP A 36 -21.37 27.70 -33.62
C TRP A 36 -22.48 28.74 -33.43
N GLN A 37 -23.58 28.57 -34.18
CA GLN A 37 -24.81 29.32 -34.03
C GLN A 37 -25.99 28.34 -34.01
N GLY A 38 -26.75 28.33 -32.93
CA GLY A 38 -27.93 27.47 -32.79
C GLY A 38 -28.66 27.73 -31.48
N PRO A 39 -29.75 26.99 -31.21
CA PRO A 39 -30.41 27.01 -29.91
C PRO A 39 -29.54 26.32 -28.85
N ALA A 40 -29.49 26.87 -27.64
CA ALA A 40 -28.79 26.22 -26.53
C ALA A 40 -29.43 24.86 -26.19
N PRO A 41 -28.63 23.83 -25.86
CA PRO A 41 -29.14 22.58 -25.35
C PRO A 41 -30.06 22.79 -24.15
N SER A 42 -31.06 21.94 -23.99
CA SER A 42 -32.07 22.03 -22.93
C SER A 42 -31.50 22.06 -21.50
N HIS A 43 -30.28 21.58 -21.31
CA HIS A 43 -29.58 21.57 -20.02
C HIS A 43 -28.74 22.83 -19.75
N VAL A 44 -28.66 23.77 -20.70
CA VAL A 44 -27.88 25.01 -20.58
C VAL A 44 -28.81 26.20 -20.37
N VAL A 45 -28.68 26.86 -19.21
CA VAL A 45 -29.42 28.09 -18.91
C VAL A 45 -28.61 29.29 -19.40
N VAL A 46 -29.07 29.90 -20.49
CA VAL A 46 -28.46 31.11 -21.06
C VAL A 46 -29.00 32.34 -20.33
N LEU A 47 -28.10 33.20 -19.86
CA LEU A 47 -28.48 34.41 -19.14
C LEU A 47 -28.94 35.50 -20.12
N PRO A 48 -29.92 36.34 -19.75
CA PRO A 48 -30.30 37.50 -20.54
C PRO A 48 -29.08 38.38 -20.83
N ASN A 49 -28.99 38.90 -22.06
CA ASN A 49 -27.93 39.79 -22.54
C ASN A 49 -26.50 39.22 -22.54
N HIS A 50 -26.34 37.90 -22.39
CA HIS A 50 -25.06 37.22 -22.51
C HIS A 50 -25.09 36.27 -23.73
N PRO A 51 -24.60 36.72 -24.90
CA PRO A 51 -24.69 35.93 -26.12
C PRO A 51 -23.85 34.64 -25.99
N ILE A 52 -24.32 33.54 -26.59
CA ILE A 52 -23.57 32.29 -26.65
C ILE A 52 -22.32 32.51 -27.52
N ALA A 53 -21.18 32.09 -27.01
CA ALA A 53 -19.90 32.12 -27.70
C ALA A 53 -19.27 30.74 -27.62
N ILE A 54 -19.43 29.97 -28.69
CA ILE A 54 -18.82 28.66 -28.89
C ILE A 54 -18.05 28.74 -30.19
N GLU A 55 -16.73 28.80 -30.07
CA GLU A 55 -15.85 29.21 -31.15
C GLU A 55 -14.62 28.32 -31.15
N ARG A 56 -14.17 27.90 -32.32
CA ARG A 56 -12.98 27.10 -32.52
C ARG A 56 -12.11 27.72 -33.60
N VAL A 57 -10.83 27.85 -33.33
CA VAL A 57 -9.83 28.21 -34.35
C VAL A 57 -8.92 27.02 -34.57
N THR A 58 -8.76 26.61 -35.82
CA THR A 58 -7.77 25.61 -36.22
C THR A 58 -6.65 26.28 -37.00
N LEU A 59 -5.41 26.06 -36.58
CA LEU A 59 -4.23 26.58 -37.28
C LEU A 59 -3.82 25.63 -38.40
N ALA A 60 -3.40 26.21 -39.53
CA ALA A 60 -2.86 25.44 -40.65
C ALA A 60 -1.36 25.16 -40.54
N LYS A 61 -0.68 25.85 -39.61
CA LYS A 61 0.76 25.73 -39.36
C LYS A 61 1.00 25.26 -37.94
N ASP A 62 2.15 24.64 -37.75
CA ASP A 62 2.63 24.27 -36.42
C ASP A 62 2.88 25.51 -35.57
N LEU A 63 2.77 25.32 -34.25
CA LEU A 63 2.92 26.36 -33.24
C LEU A 63 4.07 26.01 -32.30
N HIS A 64 4.84 27.04 -31.94
CA HIS A 64 5.65 27.04 -30.73
C HIS A 64 4.91 27.86 -29.66
N LEU A 65 4.64 27.28 -28.49
CA LEU A 65 3.90 27.98 -27.43
C LEU A 65 4.48 29.36 -27.05
N PRO A 66 5.82 29.59 -27.06
CA PRO A 66 6.41 30.91 -26.80
C PRO A 66 5.98 32.04 -27.77
N THR A 67 5.43 31.68 -28.94
CA THR A 67 4.84 32.65 -29.88
C THR A 67 3.57 33.28 -29.33
N VAL A 68 2.82 32.56 -28.49
CA VAL A 68 1.58 33.03 -27.85
C VAL A 68 1.82 33.43 -26.40
N ILE A 69 2.63 32.66 -25.67
CA ILE A 69 2.92 32.85 -24.26
C ILE A 69 4.38 33.30 -24.12
N HIS A 70 4.62 34.60 -24.20
CA HIS A 70 5.99 35.13 -24.27
C HIS A 70 6.88 34.79 -23.06
N ASP A 71 6.28 34.54 -21.90
CA ASP A 71 7.01 34.10 -20.70
C ASP A 71 7.67 32.71 -20.87
N LEU A 72 7.32 31.98 -21.94
CA LEU A 72 7.95 30.71 -22.32
C LEU A 72 9.26 30.88 -23.10
N ARG A 73 9.61 32.09 -23.53
CA ARG A 73 10.84 32.32 -24.29
C ARG A 73 12.08 32.04 -23.44
N GLY A 74 13.06 31.38 -24.03
CA GLY A 74 14.29 30.94 -23.36
C GLY A 74 14.11 29.65 -22.55
N SER A 75 13.03 28.90 -22.77
CA SER A 75 12.76 27.64 -22.08
C SER A 75 12.83 26.43 -23.01
N ALA A 76 12.66 25.22 -22.45
CA ALA A 76 12.53 24.00 -23.24
C ALA A 76 11.36 24.06 -24.25
N PHE A 77 10.35 24.92 -24.03
CA PHE A 77 9.24 25.08 -24.97
C PHE A 77 9.60 25.85 -26.25
N ASP A 78 10.78 26.48 -26.35
CA ASP A 78 11.23 27.11 -27.59
C ASP A 78 11.45 26.12 -28.73
N THR A 79 11.79 24.88 -28.38
CA THR A 79 12.13 23.84 -29.35
C THR A 79 11.02 22.80 -29.51
N ILE A 80 10.00 22.83 -28.65
CA ILE A 80 8.84 21.95 -28.72
C ILE A 80 7.88 22.47 -29.79
N THR A 81 7.48 21.58 -30.70
CA THR A 81 6.58 21.89 -31.81
C THR A 81 5.23 21.23 -31.58
N PHE A 82 4.16 22.01 -31.75
CA PHE A 82 2.78 21.57 -31.65
C PHE A 82 2.14 21.60 -33.04
N SER A 83 1.65 20.45 -33.50
CA SER A 83 0.92 20.32 -34.77
C SER A 83 -0.58 20.16 -34.52
N ASN A 84 -1.39 20.24 -35.59
CA ASN A 84 -2.85 20.09 -35.52
C ASN A 84 -3.53 20.95 -34.43
N VAL A 85 -3.03 22.18 -34.27
CA VAL A 85 -3.43 23.05 -33.17
C VAL A 85 -4.86 23.54 -33.36
N SER A 86 -5.64 23.41 -32.29
CA SER A 86 -6.96 24.01 -32.17
C SER A 86 -7.12 24.74 -30.85
N VAL A 87 -7.73 25.93 -30.91
CA VAL A 87 -8.14 26.68 -29.74
C VAL A 87 -9.66 26.74 -29.72
N TYR A 88 -10.25 26.31 -28.63
CA TYR A 88 -11.69 26.24 -28.43
C TYR A 88 -12.10 27.14 -27.27
N HIS A 89 -13.18 27.90 -27.44
CA HIS A 89 -13.78 28.70 -26.39
C HIS A 89 -15.25 28.34 -26.25
N GLN A 90 -15.70 28.19 -25.00
CA GLN A 90 -17.13 28.14 -24.66
C GLN A 90 -17.41 28.99 -23.43
N ASN A 91 -18.40 29.89 -23.52
CA ASN A 91 -18.85 30.68 -22.36
C ASN A 91 -19.99 30.03 -21.57
N TYR A 92 -20.50 28.89 -22.04
CA TYR A 92 -21.47 28.03 -21.37
C TYR A 92 -21.04 26.57 -21.50
N GLY A 93 -21.46 25.71 -20.57
CA GLY A 93 -21.11 24.29 -20.54
C GLY A 93 -21.82 23.45 -21.61
N PHE A 94 -21.58 23.77 -22.89
CA PHE A 94 -22.12 23.03 -24.03
C PHE A 94 -21.40 21.69 -24.21
N ASP A 95 -20.07 21.72 -24.21
CA ASP A 95 -19.26 20.51 -24.13
C ASP A 95 -18.99 20.18 -22.67
N LYS A 96 -19.65 19.13 -22.16
CA LYS A 96 -19.50 18.66 -20.78
C LYS A 96 -18.10 18.12 -20.46
N THR A 97 -17.29 17.82 -21.47
CA THR A 97 -15.91 17.37 -21.28
C THR A 97 -14.92 18.51 -21.05
N LYS A 98 -15.38 19.76 -21.23
CA LYS A 98 -14.55 20.96 -21.12
C LYS A 98 -15.16 21.91 -20.10
N ALA A 99 -14.30 22.56 -19.32
CA ALA A 99 -14.73 23.68 -18.47
C ALA A 99 -15.24 24.86 -19.32
N VAL A 100 -15.96 25.80 -18.70
CA VAL A 100 -16.24 27.10 -19.34
C VAL A 100 -14.93 27.89 -19.44
N GLY A 101 -14.66 28.48 -20.61
CA GLY A 101 -13.44 29.24 -20.90
C GLY A 101 -12.73 28.79 -22.17
N TRP A 102 -11.42 29.06 -22.22
CA TRP A 102 -10.52 28.82 -23.34
C TRP A 102 -9.74 27.51 -23.17
N HIS A 103 -9.60 26.76 -24.25
CA HIS A 103 -8.97 25.45 -24.30
C HIS A 103 -8.03 25.38 -25.49
N PHE A 104 -6.89 24.76 -25.31
CA PHE A 104 -5.89 24.49 -26.32
C PHE A 104 -5.78 22.99 -26.51
N ASN A 105 -5.90 22.51 -27.75
CA ASN A 105 -5.59 21.13 -28.10
C ASN A 105 -4.58 21.11 -29.23
N ALA A 106 -3.59 20.24 -29.13
CA ALA A 106 -2.60 20.06 -30.18
C ALA A 106 -1.96 18.68 -30.09
N ASP A 107 -1.35 18.26 -31.18
CA ASP A 107 -0.49 17.09 -31.19
C ASP A 107 0.94 17.55 -30.81
N LEU A 108 1.42 17.08 -29.66
CA LEU A 108 2.78 17.26 -29.21
C LEU A 108 3.67 16.21 -29.88
N VAL A 109 4.58 16.65 -30.75
CA VAL A 109 5.57 15.76 -31.38
C VAL A 109 6.76 15.61 -30.44
N ILE A 110 6.81 14.53 -29.67
CA ILE A 110 7.91 14.29 -28.72
C ILE A 110 9.13 13.76 -29.47
N ASN A 111 10.04 14.66 -29.83
CA ASN A 111 11.28 14.34 -30.55
C ASN A 111 12.52 14.72 -29.70
N GLU A 112 13.71 14.78 -30.32
CA GLU A 112 14.97 15.16 -29.66
C GLU A 112 14.89 16.47 -28.88
N SER A 113 14.04 17.40 -29.33
CA SER A 113 13.83 18.69 -28.68
C SER A 113 13.16 18.59 -27.30
N CYS A 114 12.48 17.48 -27.02
CA CYS A 114 11.83 17.22 -25.74
C CYS A 114 12.80 16.65 -24.68
N GLY A 115 14.07 16.41 -25.04
CA GLY A 115 15.13 15.99 -24.13
C GLY A 115 14.74 14.80 -23.25
N ALA A 116 14.84 14.98 -21.93
CA ALA A 116 14.59 13.95 -20.94
C ALA A 116 13.19 13.30 -21.03
N LEU A 117 12.15 14.01 -21.49
CA LEU A 117 10.83 13.41 -21.68
C LEU A 117 10.88 12.32 -22.76
N ARG A 118 11.54 12.60 -23.89
CA ARG A 118 11.75 11.60 -24.94
C ARG A 118 12.57 10.45 -24.39
N ASP A 119 13.67 10.74 -23.70
CA ASP A 119 14.58 9.71 -23.20
C ASP A 119 13.89 8.77 -22.20
N VAL A 120 13.04 9.29 -21.31
CA VAL A 120 12.21 8.47 -20.41
C VAL A 120 11.25 7.60 -21.22
N LEU A 121 10.50 8.18 -22.16
CA LEU A 121 9.52 7.44 -22.95
C LEU A 121 10.17 6.35 -23.82
N SER A 122 11.27 6.66 -24.50
CA SER A 122 11.94 5.73 -25.41
C SER A 122 12.76 4.69 -24.66
N THR A 123 13.54 5.11 -23.67
CA THR A 123 14.58 4.27 -23.05
C THR A 123 14.02 3.52 -21.85
N ALA A 124 13.25 4.19 -20.98
CA ALA A 124 12.62 3.51 -19.86
C ALA A 124 11.32 2.81 -20.28
N LEU A 125 10.47 3.44 -21.09
CA LEU A 125 9.13 2.89 -21.37
C LEU A 125 9.02 2.17 -22.72
N GLY A 126 10.04 2.23 -23.58
CA GLY A 126 10.03 1.54 -24.88
C GLY A 126 8.99 2.09 -25.87
N VAL A 127 8.53 3.32 -25.70
CA VAL A 127 7.49 3.93 -26.53
C VAL A 127 8.10 4.49 -27.82
N SER A 128 7.77 3.89 -28.96
CA SER A 128 8.35 4.20 -30.28
C SER A 128 7.57 5.22 -31.13
N GLU A 129 6.35 5.62 -30.73
CA GLU A 129 5.46 6.52 -31.50
C GLU A 129 5.03 7.73 -30.66
N PRO A 130 5.77 8.85 -30.65
CA PRO A 130 5.67 9.76 -29.52
C PRO A 130 4.87 11.04 -29.87
N THR A 131 3.98 10.99 -30.86
CA THR A 131 3.00 12.07 -31.05
C THR A 131 1.85 11.90 -30.09
N LEU A 132 1.66 12.88 -29.22
CA LEU A 132 0.65 12.86 -28.18
C LEU A 132 -0.38 13.95 -28.42
N SER A 133 -1.64 13.56 -28.64
CA SER A 133 -2.74 14.52 -28.61
C SER A 133 -2.92 15.01 -27.18
N ALA A 134 -2.64 16.29 -26.97
CA ALA A 134 -2.57 16.91 -25.67
C ALA A 134 -3.53 18.09 -25.56
N TYR A 135 -4.08 18.29 -24.37
CA TYR A 135 -5.06 19.32 -24.05
C TYR A 135 -4.55 20.21 -22.91
N MET A 136 -4.92 21.49 -22.93
CA MET A 136 -4.59 22.47 -21.91
C MET A 136 -5.76 23.45 -21.72
N PHE A 137 -6.15 23.65 -20.46
CA PHE A 137 -7.10 24.73 -20.11
C PHE A 137 -6.34 26.05 -19.96
N LEU A 138 -6.81 27.08 -20.65
CA LEU A 138 -6.16 28.40 -20.69
C LEU A 138 -6.79 29.40 -19.71
N GLY A 139 -7.91 29.06 -19.06
CA GLY A 139 -8.64 29.96 -18.17
C GLY A 139 -9.91 30.54 -18.80
N THR A 140 -10.62 31.36 -18.02
CA THR A 140 -11.88 32.01 -18.44
C THR A 140 -11.67 33.38 -19.07
N GLU A 141 -10.52 34.00 -18.85
CA GLU A 141 -10.19 35.33 -19.35
C GLU A 141 -9.36 35.27 -20.62
N GLY A 142 -9.61 36.16 -21.58
CA GLY A 142 -8.90 36.21 -22.85
C GLY A 142 -9.80 36.70 -23.98
N GLY A 143 -9.25 36.72 -25.19
CA GLY A 143 -9.98 37.07 -26.41
C GLY A 143 -9.21 36.66 -27.64
N TRP A 144 -9.84 36.62 -28.82
CA TRP A 144 -9.11 36.34 -30.06
C TRP A 144 -8.05 37.39 -30.38
N ASP A 145 -8.13 38.57 -29.80
CA ASP A 145 -7.19 39.69 -29.92
C ASP A 145 -6.21 39.81 -28.74
N ARG A 146 -6.38 38.99 -27.70
CA ARG A 146 -5.59 39.07 -26.46
C ARG A 146 -5.36 37.69 -25.84
N PRO A 147 -4.09 37.26 -25.64
CA PRO A 147 -3.82 35.96 -25.06
C PRO A 147 -4.35 35.86 -23.62
N PRO A 148 -4.79 34.67 -23.20
CA PRO A 148 -5.13 34.41 -21.81
C PRO A 148 -3.91 34.61 -20.91
N SER A 149 -4.11 35.21 -19.74
CA SER A 149 -3.03 35.40 -18.77
C SER A 149 -2.81 34.11 -17.99
N LEU A 150 -1.68 33.43 -18.21
CA LEU A 150 -1.35 32.17 -17.55
C LEU A 150 -0.33 32.39 -16.44
N HIS A 151 -0.72 32.10 -15.20
CA HIS A 151 0.21 32.00 -14.08
C HIS A 151 0.87 30.63 -13.99
N SER A 152 0.13 29.60 -14.35
CA SER A 152 0.62 28.25 -14.51
C SER A 152 -0.21 27.59 -15.60
N PHE A 153 0.33 26.54 -16.20
CA PHE A 153 -0.42 25.73 -17.14
C PHE A 153 0.00 24.28 -17.04
N THR A 154 -0.89 23.41 -17.49
CA THR A 154 -0.66 21.98 -17.56
C THR A 154 -1.24 21.50 -18.88
N LEU A 155 -0.39 20.87 -19.67
CA LEU A 155 -0.71 20.23 -20.93
C LEU A 155 -0.64 18.72 -20.69
N GLU A 156 -1.72 18.00 -20.95
CA GLU A 156 -1.81 16.56 -20.71
C GLU A 156 -2.28 15.81 -21.94
N GLY A 157 -1.77 14.60 -22.14
CA GLY A 157 -2.30 13.67 -23.13
C GLY A 157 -2.09 12.22 -22.70
N VAL A 158 -2.88 11.31 -23.28
CA VAL A 158 -2.79 9.87 -23.01
C VAL A 158 -2.53 9.13 -24.32
N PHE A 159 -1.56 8.21 -24.32
CA PHE A 159 -1.34 7.32 -25.46
C PHE A 159 -2.46 6.27 -25.51
N ALA A 160 -3.16 6.19 -26.65
CA ALA A 160 -4.30 5.28 -26.80
C ALA A 160 -3.84 3.82 -26.94
N GLY A 161 -4.34 2.94 -26.07
CA GLY A 161 -4.13 1.48 -26.16
C GLY A 161 -2.69 1.03 -25.90
N LEU A 162 -1.83 1.92 -25.39
CA LEU A 162 -0.44 1.62 -25.12
C LEU A 162 -0.28 0.95 -23.75
N ALA A 163 0.26 -0.26 -23.75
CA ALA A 163 0.69 -0.96 -22.56
C ALA A 163 2.12 -1.48 -22.77
N VAL A 164 2.97 -1.31 -21.76
CA VAL A 164 4.38 -1.71 -21.81
C VAL A 164 4.72 -2.60 -20.63
N LYS A 165 5.56 -3.60 -20.88
CA LYS A 165 6.04 -4.54 -19.88
C LYS A 165 7.57 -4.36 -19.75
N PRO A 166 8.03 -3.36 -18.98
CA PRO A 166 9.45 -3.01 -18.95
C PRO A 166 10.32 -4.11 -18.32
N ILE A 167 9.76 -4.80 -17.33
CA ILE A 167 10.35 -5.98 -16.70
C ILE A 167 9.21 -6.94 -16.35
N ASP A 168 9.55 -8.22 -16.21
CA ASP A 168 8.58 -9.19 -15.73
C ASP A 168 8.09 -8.89 -14.31
N GLY A 169 6.80 -9.06 -14.08
CA GLY A 169 6.13 -8.67 -12.85
C GLY A 169 5.63 -7.22 -12.81
N ILE A 170 5.94 -6.40 -13.83
CA ILE A 170 5.44 -5.02 -13.94
C ILE A 170 4.82 -4.79 -15.32
N VAL A 171 3.59 -4.30 -15.35
CA VAL A 171 2.92 -3.86 -16.58
C VAL A 171 2.39 -2.44 -16.40
N LEU A 172 2.81 -1.50 -17.23
CA LEU A 172 2.26 -0.15 -17.30
C LEU A 172 1.18 -0.14 -18.40
N SER A 173 -0.08 0.02 -18.03
CA SER A 173 -1.24 -0.24 -18.92
C SER A 173 -1.94 1.02 -19.43
N LYS A 174 -1.67 2.16 -18.78
CA LYS A 174 -2.10 3.48 -19.22
C LYS A 174 -0.87 4.37 -19.11
N ILE A 175 -0.48 5.00 -20.21
CA ILE A 175 0.68 5.90 -20.24
C ILE A 175 0.19 7.26 -20.72
N ALA A 176 0.36 8.25 -19.86
CA ALA A 176 0.01 9.63 -20.08
C ALA A 176 1.22 10.51 -19.83
N VAL A 177 1.27 11.66 -20.49
CA VAL A 177 2.31 12.66 -20.25
C VAL A 177 1.64 13.94 -19.82
N ARG A 178 2.22 14.55 -18.79
CA ARG A 178 1.90 15.90 -18.34
C ARG A 178 3.14 16.75 -18.57
N VAL A 179 2.99 17.88 -19.26
CA VAL A 179 4.00 18.93 -19.34
C VAL A 179 3.43 20.17 -18.68
N PHE A 180 4.18 20.82 -17.80
CA PHE A 180 3.66 21.94 -17.01
C PHE A 180 4.65 23.08 -16.92
N GLY A 181 4.11 24.29 -16.78
CA GLY A 181 4.84 25.50 -16.44
C GLY A 181 4.29 26.10 -15.16
N ILE A 182 5.16 26.38 -14.19
CA ILE A 182 4.80 26.94 -12.89
C ILE A 182 5.56 28.24 -12.68
N ARG A 183 4.86 29.28 -12.23
CA ARG A 183 5.48 30.56 -11.88
C ARG A 183 6.40 30.37 -10.68
N THR A 184 7.64 30.81 -10.84
CA THR A 184 8.69 30.80 -9.82
C THR A 184 9.31 32.18 -9.69
N MET A 185 9.89 32.46 -8.52
CA MET A 185 10.75 33.62 -8.31
C MET A 185 12.20 33.21 -8.50
N LYS A 186 12.90 33.84 -9.45
CA LYS A 186 14.36 33.73 -9.57
C LYS A 186 14.98 34.93 -8.87
N TYR A 187 15.89 34.68 -7.92
CA TYR A 187 16.47 35.72 -7.06
C TYR A 187 17.80 36.31 -7.59
N ASP A 188 18.43 35.68 -8.59
CA ASP A 188 19.76 36.04 -9.10
C ASP A 188 19.70 36.38 -10.61
N PRO A 189 20.30 37.50 -11.08
CA PRO A 189 20.96 38.60 -10.34
C PRO A 189 20.01 39.64 -9.74
N THR A 190 18.72 39.62 -10.12
CA THR A 190 17.68 40.41 -9.49
C THR A 190 16.39 39.60 -9.40
N PRO A 191 15.56 39.80 -8.34
CA PRO A 191 14.28 39.14 -8.21
C PRO A 191 13.40 39.39 -9.43
N ARG A 192 13.11 38.31 -10.17
CA ARG A 192 12.19 38.34 -11.31
C ARG A 192 11.29 37.13 -11.28
N THR A 193 10.07 37.33 -11.73
CA THR A 193 9.20 36.21 -12.07
C THR A 193 9.78 35.47 -13.27
N ALA A 194 9.84 34.15 -13.19
CA ALA A 194 10.13 33.27 -14.31
C ALA A 194 9.16 32.09 -14.27
N LEU A 195 8.89 31.48 -15.41
CA LEU A 195 8.24 30.17 -15.45
C LEU A 195 9.34 29.09 -15.36
N ALA A 196 9.16 28.14 -14.44
CA ALA A 196 9.90 26.90 -14.40
C ALA A 196 9.08 25.80 -15.07
N TYR A 197 9.76 24.82 -15.65
CA TYR A 197 9.14 23.80 -16.48
C TYR A 197 9.50 22.41 -16.00
N GLY A 198 8.57 21.50 -16.18
CA GLY A 198 8.78 20.09 -15.91
C GLY A 198 7.82 19.23 -16.71
N PHE A 199 8.05 17.93 -16.63
CA PHE A 199 7.16 16.93 -17.14
C PHE A 199 7.00 15.82 -16.11
N SER A 200 5.93 15.06 -16.25
CA SER A 200 5.81 13.75 -15.65
C SER A 200 5.11 12.79 -16.59
N VAL A 201 5.47 11.52 -16.49
CA VAL A 201 4.79 10.43 -17.19
C VAL A 201 4.01 9.65 -16.16
N PHE A 202 2.70 9.53 -16.33
CA PHE A 202 1.82 8.97 -15.31
C PHE A 202 0.80 8.01 -15.90
N GLY A 203 0.16 7.23 -15.06
CA GLY A 203 -0.91 6.34 -15.46
C GLY A 203 -1.06 5.18 -14.51
N SER A 204 -1.33 3.98 -15.03
CA SER A 204 -1.66 2.82 -14.19
C SER A 204 -0.63 1.70 -14.36
N MET A 205 -0.06 1.27 -13.23
CA MET A 205 0.93 0.22 -13.10
C MET A 205 0.29 -0.99 -12.43
N ASN A 206 0.48 -2.17 -13.02
CA ASN A 206 0.06 -3.44 -12.46
C ASN A 206 1.32 -4.18 -11.99
N LEU A 207 1.35 -4.54 -10.71
CA LEU A 207 2.40 -5.36 -10.11
C LEU A 207 1.90 -6.79 -9.90
N GLU A 208 2.69 -7.77 -10.32
CA GLU A 208 2.49 -9.16 -9.90
C GLU A 208 2.99 -9.31 -8.47
N VAL A 209 2.07 -9.47 -7.52
CA VAL A 209 2.40 -9.62 -6.11
C VAL A 209 2.19 -11.09 -5.70
N PRO A 210 3.16 -11.74 -5.03
CA PRO A 210 3.00 -13.12 -4.55
C PRO A 210 1.73 -13.31 -3.73
N GLY A 211 1.04 -14.44 -3.88
CA GLY A 211 -0.19 -14.75 -3.15
C GLY A 211 -1.45 -14.04 -3.66
N SER A 212 -1.34 -13.09 -4.60
CA SER A 212 -2.50 -12.41 -5.19
C SER A 212 -3.01 -13.12 -6.45
N VAL A 213 -4.33 -13.28 -6.59
CA VAL A 213 -4.98 -13.83 -7.80
C VAL A 213 -5.02 -12.80 -8.93
N LEU A 214 -5.14 -11.51 -8.58
CA LEU A 214 -5.14 -10.39 -9.53
C LEU A 214 -3.91 -9.52 -9.31
N PRO A 215 -3.32 -8.91 -10.36
CA PRO A 215 -2.26 -7.94 -10.20
C PRO A 215 -2.68 -6.76 -9.32
N LEU A 216 -1.76 -6.27 -8.50
CA LEU A 216 -1.93 -5.05 -7.72
C LEU A 216 -1.86 -3.85 -8.67
N THR A 217 -3.00 -3.23 -8.96
CA THR A 217 -3.08 -1.99 -9.74
C THR A 217 -2.80 -0.78 -8.86
N LEU A 218 -1.88 0.07 -9.30
CA LEU A 218 -1.41 1.31 -8.67
C LEU A 218 -1.44 2.45 -9.68
N ASP A 219 -1.71 3.67 -9.24
CA ASP A 219 -1.46 4.84 -10.06
C ASP A 219 0.00 5.24 -9.91
N TYR A 220 0.71 5.38 -11.03
CA TYR A 220 2.13 5.70 -11.04
C TYR A 220 2.41 7.08 -11.62
N GLU A 221 3.52 7.66 -11.19
CA GLU A 221 4.13 8.85 -11.75
C GLU A 221 5.64 8.65 -11.86
N VAL A 222 6.18 8.97 -13.02
CA VAL A 222 7.60 8.97 -13.35
C VAL A 222 8.04 10.41 -13.58
N ARG A 223 9.13 10.79 -12.93
CA ARG A 223 9.80 12.09 -13.08
C ARG A 223 11.29 11.88 -13.30
N GLU A 224 11.92 12.81 -13.99
CA GLU A 224 13.36 12.79 -14.21
C GLU A 224 14.00 14.01 -13.56
N TYR A 225 15.15 13.79 -12.91
CA TYR A 225 15.98 14.86 -12.36
C TYR A 225 17.46 14.50 -12.51
N SER A 226 18.18 15.28 -13.32
CA SER A 226 19.64 15.18 -13.50
C SER A 226 20.15 13.78 -13.88
N GLY A 227 19.46 13.10 -14.79
CA GLY A 227 19.74 11.75 -15.29
C GLY A 227 19.18 10.61 -14.45
N THR A 228 18.56 10.92 -13.30
CA THR A 228 17.91 9.94 -12.42
C THR A 228 16.40 9.97 -12.64
N VAL A 229 15.82 8.81 -12.90
CA VAL A 229 14.37 8.62 -13.00
C VAL A 229 13.85 8.20 -11.65
N SER A 230 12.88 8.92 -11.10
CA SER A 230 12.10 8.52 -9.94
C SER A 230 10.75 7.98 -10.42
N LEU A 231 10.39 6.81 -9.92
CA LEU A 231 9.07 6.21 -10.11
C LEU A 231 8.41 6.07 -8.75
N VAL A 232 7.24 6.68 -8.61
CA VAL A 232 6.36 6.52 -7.45
C VAL A 232 5.06 5.92 -7.93
N ALA A 233 4.54 4.93 -7.22
CA ALA A 233 3.24 4.34 -7.50
C ALA A 233 2.47 4.10 -6.21
N SER A 234 1.19 4.43 -6.22
CA SER A 234 0.38 4.44 -5.01
C SER A 234 -1.06 4.02 -5.26
N ARG A 235 -1.72 3.60 -4.19
CA ARG A 235 -3.18 3.44 -4.13
C ARG A 235 -3.68 3.66 -2.71
N ASP A 236 -4.95 4.04 -2.59
CA ASP A 236 -5.53 4.41 -1.31
C ASP A 236 -5.69 3.22 -0.35
N SER A 237 -6.12 2.06 -0.86
CA SER A 237 -6.31 0.84 -0.06
C SER A 237 -5.82 -0.40 -0.79
N TRP A 238 -5.29 -1.40 -0.09
CA TRP A 238 -4.85 -2.69 -0.61
C TRP A 238 -5.39 -3.83 0.24
N GLU A 239 -6.36 -4.53 -0.33
CA GLU A 239 -7.03 -5.69 0.28
C GLU A 239 -6.19 -6.96 0.10
N ASN A 240 -6.22 -7.81 1.12
CA ASN A 240 -5.62 -9.14 1.17
C ASN A 240 -4.15 -9.18 0.74
N PRO A 241 -3.26 -8.33 1.30
CA PRO A 241 -1.87 -8.28 0.89
C PRO A 241 -1.19 -9.63 1.11
N LEU A 242 -0.52 -10.13 0.06
CA LEU A 242 0.15 -11.44 0.05
C LEU A 242 -0.75 -12.64 0.41
N GLY A 243 -2.07 -12.51 0.22
CA GLY A 243 -3.03 -13.57 0.57
C GLY A 243 -3.37 -13.64 2.07
N ALA A 244 -2.98 -12.64 2.86
CA ALA A 244 -3.51 -12.47 4.21
C ALA A 244 -4.96 -12.00 4.12
N ASN A 245 -5.91 -12.93 4.14
CA ASN A 245 -7.33 -12.64 4.03
C ASN A 245 -7.78 -11.62 5.11
N GLU A 246 -8.74 -10.77 4.76
CA GLU A 246 -9.39 -9.77 5.64
C GLU A 246 -8.48 -8.62 6.10
N LEU A 247 -7.18 -8.70 5.84
CA LEU A 247 -6.26 -7.59 6.06
C LEU A 247 -6.40 -6.53 4.95
N GLU A 248 -6.65 -5.28 5.34
CA GLU A 248 -6.63 -4.12 4.46
C GLU A 248 -5.54 -3.15 4.92
N LEU A 249 -4.68 -2.74 3.98
CA LEU A 249 -3.67 -1.71 4.22
C LEU A 249 -4.05 -0.43 3.48
N SER A 250 -3.79 0.74 4.07
CA SER A 250 -4.09 2.04 3.46
C SER A 250 -2.83 2.84 3.12
N ALA A 251 -3.00 3.90 2.32
CA ALA A 251 -1.93 4.80 1.88
C ALA A 251 -0.71 4.05 1.33
N VAL A 252 -0.97 3.07 0.46
CA VAL A 252 0.06 2.20 -0.09
C VAL A 252 0.90 2.96 -1.10
N SER A 253 2.21 2.93 -0.91
CA SER A 253 3.18 3.61 -1.77
C SER A 253 4.37 2.71 -2.06
N PHE A 254 4.77 2.70 -3.33
CA PHE A 254 5.95 2.05 -3.87
C PHE A 254 6.80 3.13 -4.51
N SER A 255 8.07 3.25 -4.12
CA SER A 255 8.99 4.23 -4.70
C SER A 255 10.31 3.59 -5.07
N THR A 256 10.87 3.99 -6.20
CA THR A 256 12.21 3.58 -6.62
C THR A 256 12.85 4.66 -7.46
N SER A 257 14.16 4.54 -7.67
CA SER A 257 14.90 5.39 -8.59
C SER A 257 15.92 4.59 -9.37
N PHE A 258 16.11 4.93 -10.65
CA PHE A 258 17.05 4.25 -11.53
C PHE A 258 17.67 5.22 -12.55
N ALA A 259 18.84 4.86 -13.05
CA ALA A 259 19.53 5.64 -14.08
C ALA A 259 18.96 5.35 -15.47
N LEU A 260 18.78 6.39 -16.30
CA LEU A 260 18.35 6.23 -17.69
C LEU A 260 19.30 5.38 -18.55
N SER A 261 20.58 5.34 -18.20
CA SER A 261 21.59 4.53 -18.91
C SER A 261 21.44 3.02 -18.70
N SER A 262 20.69 2.62 -17.67
CA SER A 262 20.45 1.21 -17.32
C SER A 262 19.07 1.06 -16.69
N PRO A 263 17.99 1.36 -17.43
CA PRO A 263 16.64 1.37 -16.89
C PRO A 263 16.24 -0.04 -16.46
N TRP A 264 15.51 -0.15 -15.35
CA TRP A 264 14.97 -1.41 -14.82
C TRP A 264 15.99 -2.48 -14.39
N ASN A 265 17.30 -2.21 -14.45
CA ASN A 265 18.31 -3.12 -13.93
C ASN A 265 18.31 -3.11 -12.40
N SER A 266 18.00 -4.25 -11.77
CA SER A 266 17.98 -4.45 -10.31
C SER A 266 17.04 -3.47 -9.58
N LEU A 267 15.77 -3.46 -9.99
CA LEU A 267 14.77 -2.58 -9.40
C LEU A 267 14.28 -3.13 -8.05
N THR A 268 14.54 -2.37 -6.99
CA THR A 268 13.91 -2.59 -5.68
C THR A 268 13.08 -1.35 -5.37
N PHE A 269 11.82 -1.58 -5.05
CA PHE A 269 10.93 -0.57 -4.51
C PHE A 269 11.08 -0.53 -3.00
N ASP A 270 11.23 0.67 -2.46
CA ASP A 270 10.83 0.95 -1.09
C ASP A 270 9.31 0.96 -1.04
N VAL A 271 8.74 0.29 -0.05
CA VAL A 271 7.30 0.12 0.10
C VAL A 271 6.89 0.61 1.47
N SER A 272 5.80 1.38 1.51
CA SER A 272 5.15 1.81 2.75
C SER A 272 3.65 1.59 2.66
N ALA A 273 3.05 1.10 3.74
CA ALA A 273 1.61 0.93 3.83
C ALA A 273 1.17 1.02 5.30
N ASN A 274 0.01 1.61 5.56
CA ASN A 274 -0.50 1.78 6.92
C ASN A 274 -1.48 0.67 7.28
N LEU A 275 -1.36 0.14 8.50
CA LEU A 275 -2.39 -0.66 9.15
C LEU A 275 -3.07 0.22 10.20
N ASN A 276 -4.36 0.43 10.03
CA ASN A 276 -5.19 1.12 11.03
C ASN A 276 -6.42 0.25 11.28
N TYR A 277 -6.45 -0.40 12.43
CA TYR A 277 -7.56 -1.25 12.84
C TYR A 277 -7.80 -1.10 14.34
N GLU A 278 -8.98 -0.61 14.72
CA GLU A 278 -9.34 -0.29 16.11
C GLU A 278 -8.25 0.55 16.82
N ASP A 279 -7.66 0.03 17.89
CA ASP A 279 -6.58 0.65 18.67
C ASP A 279 -5.17 0.39 18.09
N VAL A 280 -5.04 -0.49 17.10
CA VAL A 280 -3.77 -0.81 16.44
C VAL A 280 -3.57 0.09 15.22
N SER A 281 -2.60 1.01 15.32
CA SER A 281 -2.16 1.88 14.23
C SER A 281 -0.64 1.78 14.04
N THR A 282 -0.20 1.26 12.90
CA THR A 282 1.23 1.17 12.56
C THR A 282 1.48 1.31 11.06
N THR A 283 2.74 1.49 10.67
CA THR A 283 3.16 1.60 9.26
C THR A 283 4.13 0.46 8.93
N PHE A 284 3.71 -0.39 8.00
CA PHE A 284 4.58 -1.32 7.31
C PHE A 284 5.58 -0.56 6.45
N GLN A 285 6.85 -0.89 6.60
CA GLN A 285 7.93 -0.40 5.75
C GLN A 285 8.80 -1.57 5.33
N GLY A 286 9.32 -1.51 4.11
CA GLY A 286 10.26 -2.50 3.63
C GLY A 286 10.44 -2.43 2.13
N THR A 287 10.63 -3.58 1.50
CA THR A 287 11.03 -3.63 0.10
C THR A 287 10.29 -4.66 -0.73
N TYR A 288 10.18 -4.36 -2.02
CA TYR A 288 9.67 -5.25 -3.03
C TYR A 288 10.60 -5.24 -4.26
N SER A 289 11.06 -6.42 -4.67
CA SER A 289 11.74 -6.60 -5.95
C SER A 289 10.88 -7.47 -6.86
N PRO A 290 10.65 -7.07 -8.14
CA PRO A 290 9.93 -7.91 -9.09
C PRO A 290 10.58 -9.29 -9.22
N ARG A 291 9.80 -10.36 -9.03
CA ARG A 291 10.25 -11.77 -8.98
C ARG A 291 11.26 -12.11 -7.88
N GLY A 292 11.56 -11.15 -7.00
CA GLY A 292 12.45 -11.32 -5.88
C GLY A 292 11.66 -11.46 -4.58
N THR A 293 12.15 -10.80 -3.55
CA THR A 293 11.57 -10.83 -2.21
C THR A 293 10.56 -9.70 -2.02
N PHE A 294 9.51 -9.99 -1.26
CA PHE A 294 8.63 -9.00 -0.66
C PHE A 294 8.76 -9.14 0.86
N ASP A 295 9.18 -8.07 1.54
CA ASP A 295 9.39 -8.06 2.99
C ASP A 295 8.99 -6.69 3.53
N LEU A 296 7.90 -6.64 4.30
CA LEU A 296 7.47 -5.47 5.04
C LEU A 296 7.39 -5.77 6.52
N GLN A 297 7.77 -4.79 7.33
CA GLN A 297 7.81 -4.91 8.77
C GLN A 297 7.16 -3.68 9.40
N ALA A 298 6.40 -3.89 10.47
CA ALA A 298 5.77 -2.82 11.22
C ALA A 298 5.97 -3.06 12.72
N PRO A 299 6.55 -2.11 13.48
CA PRO A 299 6.62 -2.21 14.92
C PRO A 299 5.27 -1.81 15.55
N ILE A 300 4.88 -2.49 16.62
CA ILE A 300 3.83 -2.04 17.54
C ILE A 300 4.50 -1.87 18.90
N HIS A 301 4.48 -0.65 19.40
CA HIS A 301 4.98 -0.32 20.73
C HIS A 301 3.88 -0.54 21.77
N ASP A 302 4.27 -0.79 23.02
CA ASP A 302 3.35 -0.91 24.17
C ASP A 302 2.23 -1.95 23.97
N VAL A 303 2.60 -3.16 23.51
CA VAL A 303 1.65 -4.24 23.25
C VAL A 303 0.97 -4.68 24.55
N THR A 304 -0.34 -4.89 24.49
CA THR A 304 -1.14 -5.42 25.60
C THR A 304 -1.88 -6.69 25.17
N LEU A 305 -2.54 -7.37 26.12
CA LEU A 305 -3.43 -8.49 25.79
C LEU A 305 -4.58 -8.04 24.87
N GLU A 306 -5.08 -6.82 25.04
CA GLU A 306 -6.07 -6.22 24.12
C GLU A 306 -5.50 -6.08 22.71
N THR A 307 -4.22 -5.71 22.58
CA THR A 307 -3.55 -5.66 21.27
C THR A 307 -3.53 -7.04 20.59
N ILE A 308 -3.32 -8.13 21.34
CA ILE A 308 -3.39 -9.49 20.78
C ILE A 308 -4.83 -9.81 20.34
N ASP A 309 -5.83 -9.43 21.12
CA ASP A 309 -7.25 -9.58 20.79
C ASP A 309 -7.63 -8.82 19.52
N THR A 310 -7.23 -7.55 19.41
CA THR A 310 -7.42 -6.73 18.22
C THR A 310 -6.75 -7.35 16.98
N LEU A 311 -5.54 -7.90 17.11
CA LEU A 311 -4.86 -8.61 16.00
C LEU A 311 -5.58 -9.91 15.62
N PHE A 312 -6.23 -10.58 16.57
CA PHE A 312 -7.07 -11.76 16.31
C PHE A 312 -8.39 -11.37 15.62
N ARG A 313 -9.07 -10.31 16.09
CA ARG A 313 -10.27 -9.74 15.44
C ARG A 313 -10.01 -9.36 13.99
N LEU A 314 -8.84 -8.76 13.71
CA LEU A 314 -8.42 -8.40 12.36
C LEU A 314 -8.40 -9.58 11.37
N ILE A 315 -8.21 -10.81 11.87
CA ILE A 315 -8.05 -12.03 11.04
C ILE A 315 -9.26 -12.98 11.12
N SER A 316 -10.04 -12.90 12.20
CA SER A 316 -11.11 -13.86 12.49
C SER A 316 -12.50 -13.25 12.59
N GLU A 317 -12.58 -11.92 12.69
CA GLU A 317 -13.81 -11.16 12.99
C GLU A 317 -14.47 -11.51 14.35
N ASP A 318 -13.73 -12.17 15.26
CA ASP A 318 -14.22 -12.62 16.58
C ASP A 318 -13.28 -12.19 17.72
N ASP A 319 -13.76 -12.31 18.96
CA ASP A 319 -12.99 -12.00 20.19
C ASP A 319 -12.26 -13.24 20.75
N LEU A 320 -11.16 -13.02 21.46
CA LEU A 320 -10.47 -13.98 22.32
C LEU A 320 -11.00 -13.95 23.76
N ALA A 321 -10.95 -15.10 24.42
CA ALA A 321 -10.98 -15.17 25.87
C ALA A 321 -9.60 -14.84 26.43
N LEU A 322 -9.46 -13.70 27.11
CA LEU A 322 -8.21 -13.27 27.72
C LEU A 322 -7.91 -14.05 29.01
N PRO A 323 -6.64 -14.37 29.32
CA PRO A 323 -6.28 -15.05 30.55
C PRO A 323 -6.47 -14.14 31.77
N ASP A 324 -6.92 -14.69 32.90
CA ASP A 324 -6.96 -13.99 34.19
C ASP A 324 -5.59 -14.03 34.88
N LEU A 325 -4.56 -13.57 34.16
CA LEU A 325 -3.17 -13.51 34.58
C LEU A 325 -2.51 -12.24 34.05
N ASP A 326 -1.65 -11.65 34.87
CA ASP A 326 -0.86 -10.50 34.45
C ASP A 326 0.25 -10.95 33.48
N VAL A 327 0.03 -10.69 32.19
CA VAL A 327 1.00 -10.95 31.12
C VAL A 327 1.58 -9.61 30.67
N SER A 328 2.89 -9.42 30.87
CA SER A 328 3.61 -8.26 30.35
C SER A 328 4.19 -8.58 28.98
N LEU A 329 3.83 -7.77 27.98
CA LEU A 329 4.30 -7.92 26.60
C LEU A 329 5.22 -6.74 26.26
N GLY A 330 6.28 -7.02 25.51
CA GLY A 330 7.19 -6.02 24.96
C GLY A 330 6.68 -5.45 23.62
N THR A 331 7.61 -4.91 22.83
CA THR A 331 7.32 -4.49 21.45
C THR A 331 6.94 -5.69 20.59
N ALA A 332 5.95 -5.56 19.71
CA ALA A 332 5.68 -6.53 18.65
C ALA A 332 6.22 -6.04 17.31
N LYS A 333 6.54 -6.99 16.45
CA LYS A 333 6.94 -6.77 15.07
C LYS A 333 6.02 -7.60 14.18
N LEU A 334 5.14 -6.92 13.47
CA LEU A 334 4.37 -7.51 12.39
C LEU A 334 5.28 -7.65 11.17
N THR A 335 5.17 -8.77 10.47
CA THR A 335 5.97 -9.06 9.27
C THR A 335 5.07 -9.63 8.18
N LEU A 336 5.12 -9.04 6.99
CA LEU A 336 4.49 -9.52 5.75
C LEU A 336 5.59 -9.94 4.79
N ARG A 337 5.72 -11.24 4.53
CA ARG A 337 6.74 -11.79 3.64
C ARG A 337 6.18 -12.73 2.60
N SER A 338 6.78 -12.72 1.40
CA SER A 338 6.36 -13.58 0.29
C SER A 338 6.51 -15.09 0.57
N ASP A 339 7.41 -15.48 1.48
CA ASP A 339 7.70 -16.89 1.81
C ASP A 339 6.96 -17.43 3.05
N HIS A 340 6.53 -16.54 3.97
CA HIS A 340 5.89 -16.92 5.24
C HIS A 340 4.52 -16.25 5.48
N GLY A 341 4.06 -15.38 4.57
CA GLY A 341 2.80 -14.65 4.72
C GLY A 341 2.85 -13.60 5.83
N PHE A 342 1.75 -13.47 6.58
CA PHE A 342 1.64 -12.59 7.74
C PHE A 342 2.08 -13.31 9.02
N SER A 343 2.95 -12.68 9.80
CA SER A 343 3.45 -13.21 11.07
C SER A 343 3.68 -12.11 12.09
N THR A 344 3.60 -12.48 13.37
CA THR A 344 3.84 -11.56 14.49
C THR A 344 4.87 -12.18 15.44
N ALA A 345 5.91 -11.41 15.76
CA ALA A 345 6.88 -11.76 16.79
C ALA A 345 6.92 -10.66 17.85
N LEU A 346 7.16 -11.03 19.10
CA LEU A 346 7.32 -10.09 20.20
C LEU A 346 8.76 -10.11 20.68
N GLU A 347 9.27 -8.97 21.14
CA GLU A 347 10.61 -8.86 21.71
C GLU A 347 10.73 -9.64 23.03
N ARG A 348 9.67 -9.56 23.85
CA ARG A 348 9.66 -10.11 25.21
C ARG A 348 8.24 -10.43 25.67
N VAL A 349 8.10 -11.52 26.41
CA VAL A 349 6.90 -11.86 27.18
C VAL A 349 7.31 -12.26 28.58
N THR A 350 6.63 -11.71 29.59
CA THR A 350 6.87 -12.02 31.00
C THR A 350 5.57 -12.37 31.70
N ILE A 351 5.56 -13.49 32.42
CA ILE A 351 4.46 -13.94 33.28
C ILE A 351 5.05 -14.28 34.65
N GLY A 352 4.70 -13.50 35.67
CA GLY A 352 5.38 -13.56 36.97
C GLY A 352 6.90 -13.39 36.81
N ASP A 353 7.67 -14.36 37.31
CA ASP A 353 9.14 -14.36 37.23
C ASP A 353 9.68 -15.00 35.93
N TYR A 354 8.81 -15.52 35.05
CA TYR A 354 9.21 -16.23 33.84
C TYR A 354 9.25 -15.29 32.65
N THR A 355 10.41 -15.18 32.00
CA THR A 355 10.61 -14.31 30.82
C THR A 355 11.08 -15.11 29.62
N SER A 356 10.45 -14.84 28.47
CA SER A 356 10.86 -15.32 27.16
C SER A 356 11.28 -14.15 26.27
N LEU A 357 12.30 -14.36 25.44
CA LEU A 357 12.76 -13.43 24.42
C LEU A 357 12.42 -13.96 23.03
N ASP A 358 12.08 -13.04 22.12
CA ASP A 358 11.64 -13.34 20.76
C ASP A 358 10.46 -14.34 20.62
N PRO A 359 9.44 -14.35 21.50
CA PRO A 359 8.31 -15.27 21.34
C PRO A 359 7.52 -14.97 20.06
N SER A 360 7.06 -16.03 19.41
CA SER A 360 6.19 -15.95 18.22
C SER A 360 4.72 -15.96 18.62
N LEU A 361 3.92 -15.15 17.95
CA LEU A 361 2.46 -15.18 18.02
C LEU A 361 1.92 -15.81 16.72
N ALA A 362 1.27 -16.97 16.85
CA ALA A 362 0.55 -17.61 15.77
C ALA A 362 -0.96 -17.34 15.93
N ILE A 363 -1.61 -16.83 14.89
CA ILE A 363 -3.04 -16.55 14.88
C ILE A 363 -3.70 -17.49 13.88
N THR A 364 -4.78 -18.15 14.32
CA THR A 364 -5.65 -18.97 13.47
C THR A 364 -7.08 -18.45 13.57
N PRO A 365 -8.01 -18.89 12.70
CA PRO A 365 -9.42 -18.49 12.82
C PRO A 365 -10.11 -18.91 14.14
N ASN A 366 -9.50 -19.82 14.92
CA ASN A 366 -10.12 -20.35 16.14
C ASN A 366 -9.40 -19.98 17.44
N ASN A 367 -8.11 -19.63 17.36
CA ASN A 367 -7.30 -19.32 18.53
C ASN A 367 -6.05 -18.51 18.15
N ALA A 368 -5.43 -17.91 19.17
CA ALA A 368 -4.09 -17.36 19.08
C ALA A 368 -3.16 -18.09 20.06
N THR A 369 -1.92 -18.36 19.65
CA THR A 369 -0.92 -19.02 20.49
C THR A 369 0.35 -18.19 20.53
N LEU A 370 0.69 -17.71 21.72
CA LEU A 370 1.94 -17.02 22.01
C LEU A 370 2.92 -18.01 22.62
N ARG A 371 4.08 -18.21 22.01
CA ARG A 371 5.07 -19.19 22.49
C ARG A 371 6.50 -18.69 22.34
N GLY A 372 7.32 -18.93 23.36
CA GLY A 372 8.76 -18.72 23.28
C GLY A 372 9.53 -19.46 24.35
N ASN A 373 10.82 -19.69 24.10
CA ASN A 373 11.70 -20.34 25.06
C ASN A 373 12.02 -19.37 26.21
N LEU A 374 12.11 -19.89 27.43
CA LEU A 374 12.52 -19.07 28.56
C LEU A 374 14.01 -18.72 28.44
N THR A 375 14.41 -17.62 29.09
CA THR A 375 15.82 -17.22 29.18
C THR A 375 16.66 -18.13 30.06
N THR A 376 16.03 -19.01 30.85
CA THR A 376 16.68 -20.00 31.69
C THR A 376 16.55 -21.39 31.07
N ASN A 377 17.59 -22.22 31.25
CA ASN A 377 17.58 -23.61 30.74
C ASN A 377 16.91 -24.59 31.70
N VAL A 378 16.62 -24.15 32.93
CA VAL A 378 15.98 -24.95 33.98
C VAL A 378 15.02 -24.07 34.79
N VAL A 379 13.85 -24.60 35.13
CA VAL A 379 12.90 -24.00 36.07
C VAL A 379 12.46 -25.05 37.10
N GLN A 380 12.38 -24.62 38.36
CA GLN A 380 11.98 -25.48 39.48
C GLN A 380 10.55 -25.16 39.93
N PHE A 381 9.70 -26.19 40.06
CA PHE A 381 8.38 -26.11 40.69
C PHE A 381 8.27 -27.15 41.81
N GLY A 382 8.43 -26.72 43.06
CA GLY A 382 8.55 -27.64 44.19
C GLY A 382 9.75 -28.58 44.01
N GLU A 383 9.51 -29.89 44.01
CA GLU A 383 10.55 -30.91 43.79
C GLU A 383 10.78 -31.22 42.30
N ILE A 384 10.01 -30.62 41.39
CA ILE A 384 10.07 -30.92 39.96
C ILE A 384 10.99 -29.93 39.24
N GLU A 385 11.95 -30.48 38.49
CA GLU A 385 12.87 -29.73 37.62
C GLU A 385 12.44 -29.86 36.15
N LEU A 386 12.11 -28.73 35.51
CA LEU A 386 11.85 -28.64 34.06
C LEU A 386 13.09 -28.19 33.32
N LYS A 387 13.51 -28.97 32.32
CA LYS A 387 14.62 -28.67 31.42
C LYS A 387 14.12 -28.16 30.08
N ASP A 388 14.92 -27.31 29.46
CA ASP A 388 14.61 -26.61 28.20
C ASP A 388 13.21 -25.96 28.22
N PRO A 389 12.91 -25.14 29.25
CA PRO A 389 11.56 -24.68 29.48
C PRO A 389 11.12 -23.63 28.45
N PHE A 390 9.85 -23.65 28.09
CA PHE A 390 9.20 -22.68 27.25
C PHE A 390 7.92 -22.17 27.90
N LEU A 391 7.56 -20.94 27.59
CA LEU A 391 6.29 -20.34 27.96
C LEU A 391 5.34 -20.42 26.77
N GLN A 392 4.08 -20.75 27.05
CA GLN A 392 3.02 -20.71 26.05
C GLN A 392 1.73 -20.15 26.67
N VAL A 393 1.11 -19.20 25.98
CA VAL A 393 -0.26 -18.75 26.23
C VAL A 393 -1.10 -19.15 25.04
N THR A 394 -2.17 -19.90 25.29
CA THR A 394 -3.13 -20.31 24.26
C THR A 394 -4.42 -19.57 24.52
N PHE A 395 -4.73 -18.57 23.70
CA PHE A 395 -5.96 -17.79 23.75
C PHE A 395 -7.00 -18.49 22.90
N GLU A 396 -8.07 -18.98 23.51
CA GLU A 396 -9.18 -19.57 22.78
C GLU A 396 -10.17 -18.50 22.36
N LYS A 397 -10.81 -18.68 21.21
CA LYS A 397 -11.94 -17.83 20.79
C LYS A 397 -13.00 -17.81 21.89
N LYS A 398 -13.60 -16.64 22.12
CA LYS A 398 -14.69 -16.44 23.09
C LYS A 398 -15.85 -17.39 22.79
N ASP A 399 -16.48 -17.91 23.85
CA ASP A 399 -17.53 -18.94 23.78
C ASP A 399 -17.11 -20.29 23.16
N SER A 400 -15.80 -20.54 22.99
CA SER A 400 -15.25 -21.87 22.68
C SER A 400 -15.53 -22.85 23.82
N SER A 401 -15.61 -24.15 23.47
CA SER A 401 -15.67 -25.22 24.47
C SER A 401 -14.33 -25.46 25.19
N LYS A 402 -13.26 -24.79 24.77
CA LYS A 402 -11.92 -24.86 25.33
C LYS A 402 -11.60 -23.61 26.15
N THR A 403 -10.73 -23.75 27.13
CA THR A 403 -10.27 -22.66 28.00
C THR A 403 -8.97 -22.05 27.50
N THR A 404 -8.80 -20.76 27.78
CA THR A 404 -7.52 -20.08 27.62
C THR A 404 -6.57 -20.56 28.71
N ASP A 405 -5.40 -21.04 28.29
CA ASP A 405 -4.44 -21.71 29.16
C ASP A 405 -3.08 -20.98 29.10
N VAL A 406 -2.45 -20.84 30.28
CA VAL A 406 -1.08 -20.33 30.43
C VAL A 406 -0.22 -21.45 31.00
N ILE A 407 0.81 -21.85 30.27
CA ILE A 407 1.69 -22.95 30.67
C ILE A 407 3.17 -22.59 30.62
N ILE A 408 3.94 -23.19 31.53
CA ILE A 408 5.39 -23.40 31.37
C ILE A 408 5.59 -24.87 31.00
N GLY A 409 5.95 -25.12 29.74
CA GLY A 409 6.27 -26.45 29.26
C GLY A 409 7.76 -26.74 29.33
N GLY A 410 8.12 -28.02 29.30
CA GLY A 410 9.51 -28.47 29.27
C GLY A 410 9.61 -29.98 29.43
N ASN A 411 10.81 -30.48 29.66
CA ASN A 411 11.05 -31.90 29.90
C ASN A 411 11.34 -32.14 31.38
N VAL A 412 10.65 -33.11 31.97
CA VAL A 412 10.93 -33.59 33.33
C VAL A 412 11.63 -34.93 33.23
N THR A 413 12.67 -35.10 34.06
CA THR A 413 13.35 -36.39 34.22
C THR A 413 12.94 -37.02 35.53
N PHE A 414 12.38 -38.24 35.48
CA PHE A 414 12.10 -39.04 36.66
C PHE A 414 12.76 -40.41 36.51
N SER A 415 13.68 -40.74 37.42
CA SER A 415 14.52 -41.94 37.30
C SER A 415 15.28 -41.97 35.97
N THR A 416 15.02 -42.94 35.09
CA THR A 416 15.62 -43.06 33.75
C THR A 416 14.71 -42.55 32.62
N LEU A 417 13.53 -42.02 32.95
CA LEU A 417 12.53 -41.58 31.99
C LEU A 417 12.59 -40.06 31.83
N SER A 418 12.54 -39.60 30.59
CA SER A 418 12.35 -38.20 30.24
C SER A 418 11.05 -38.07 29.46
N PHE A 419 10.19 -37.15 29.88
CA PHE A 419 8.89 -36.93 29.25
C PHE A 419 8.52 -35.44 29.26
N PRO A 420 7.73 -35.00 28.26
CA PRO A 420 7.22 -33.63 28.25
C PRO A 420 6.22 -33.44 29.41
N ALA A 421 6.35 -32.30 30.08
CA ALA A 421 5.42 -31.87 31.12
C ALA A 421 5.00 -30.42 30.84
N ALA A 422 3.82 -30.07 31.32
CA ALA A 422 3.28 -28.72 31.29
C ALA A 422 2.88 -28.31 32.70
N VAL A 423 3.32 -27.13 33.11
CA VAL A 423 2.90 -26.52 34.37
C VAL A 423 1.88 -25.46 34.05
N TYR A 424 0.64 -25.70 34.44
CA TYR A 424 -0.44 -24.74 34.31
C TYR A 424 -0.25 -23.67 35.37
N LEU A 425 -0.29 -22.41 34.96
CA LEU A 425 -0.22 -21.25 35.84
C LEU A 425 -1.62 -20.64 35.96
N TYR A 426 -1.99 -20.23 37.16
CA TYR A 426 -3.24 -19.51 37.43
C TYR A 426 -3.05 -18.58 38.63
N LYS A 427 -3.94 -17.60 38.74
CA LYS A 427 -3.94 -16.63 39.83
C LYS A 427 -4.36 -17.32 41.13
N SER A 428 -3.66 -17.00 42.23
CA SER A 428 -4.07 -17.51 43.54
C SER A 428 -5.49 -17.05 43.88
N PRO A 429 -6.35 -17.95 44.38
CA PRO A 429 -7.66 -17.58 44.94
C PRO A 429 -7.53 -16.64 46.15
N ASP A 430 -6.38 -16.67 46.84
CA ASP A 430 -6.10 -15.75 47.94
C ASP A 430 -5.65 -14.38 47.42
N LEU A 431 -6.59 -13.44 47.38
CA LEU A 431 -6.36 -12.05 46.97
C LEU A 431 -5.29 -11.31 47.80
N SER A 432 -4.86 -11.86 48.95
CA SER A 432 -3.79 -11.30 49.78
C SER A 432 -2.39 -11.77 49.40
N ALA A 433 -2.28 -12.93 48.74
CA ALA A 433 -1.06 -13.47 48.19
C ALA A 433 -1.00 -13.13 46.69
N GLN A 434 -0.30 -12.06 46.31
CA GLN A 434 -0.05 -11.71 44.90
C GLN A 434 0.86 -12.73 44.16
N SER A 435 0.81 -14.01 44.52
CA SER A 435 1.65 -15.07 43.96
C SER A 435 0.87 -15.95 42.98
N LEU A 436 1.57 -16.43 41.94
CA LEU A 436 1.05 -17.43 41.02
C LEU A 436 0.94 -18.81 41.69
N GLU A 437 -0.18 -19.48 41.47
CA GLU A 437 -0.37 -20.90 41.77
C GLU A 437 -0.14 -21.73 40.51
N TRP A 438 0.15 -23.01 40.72
CA TRP A 438 0.56 -23.89 39.64
C TRP A 438 0.21 -25.35 39.87
N THR A 439 -0.10 -26.04 38.78
CA THR A 439 -0.29 -27.51 38.75
C THR A 439 0.59 -28.11 37.67
N VAL A 440 1.42 -29.10 38.04
CA VAL A 440 2.25 -29.84 37.07
C VAL A 440 1.47 -31.02 36.51
N LEU A 441 1.19 -30.96 35.21
CA LEU A 441 0.58 -32.04 34.45
C LEU A 441 1.63 -32.70 33.56
N ALA A 442 1.79 -34.01 33.72
CA ALA A 442 2.63 -34.82 32.85
C ALA A 442 1.81 -35.94 32.21
N ALA A 443 1.86 -36.01 30.89
CA ALA A 443 1.38 -37.17 30.15
C ALA A 443 2.52 -38.18 30.05
N LEU A 444 2.48 -39.23 30.88
CA LEU A 444 3.40 -40.37 30.79
C LEU A 444 2.97 -41.28 29.64
N THR A 445 3.16 -40.80 28.41
CA THR A 445 2.96 -41.60 27.19
C THR A 445 4.29 -42.20 26.76
N VAL A 446 4.43 -43.52 26.87
CA VAL A 446 5.62 -44.27 26.43
C VAL A 446 5.33 -44.98 25.10
N GLY A 447 5.14 -44.23 24.02
CA GLY A 447 4.91 -44.81 22.69
C GLY A 447 3.84 -45.92 22.67
N ASN A 448 4.08 -47.00 21.91
CA ASN A 448 3.19 -48.17 21.79
C ASN A 448 3.35 -49.21 22.92
N ASP A 449 4.20 -48.95 23.91
CA ASP A 449 4.52 -49.92 24.96
C ASP A 449 3.95 -49.47 26.30
N ALA A 450 3.27 -50.37 27.01
CA ALA A 450 2.73 -50.05 28.31
C ALA A 450 3.86 -49.90 29.35
N LEU A 451 3.78 -48.86 30.19
CA LEU A 451 4.80 -48.54 31.18
C LEU A 451 4.67 -49.49 32.37
N ALA A 452 5.73 -50.24 32.70
CA ALA A 452 5.74 -51.07 33.91
C ALA A 452 5.69 -50.19 35.16
N LEU A 453 4.73 -50.43 36.05
CA LEU A 453 4.56 -49.69 37.32
C LEU A 453 5.85 -49.66 38.16
N SER A 454 6.67 -50.72 38.09
CA SER A 454 7.97 -50.80 38.76
C SER A 454 8.99 -49.75 38.31
N LYS A 455 8.81 -49.14 37.13
CA LYS A 455 9.64 -48.00 36.68
C LYS A 455 9.24 -46.67 37.32
N VAL A 456 8.03 -46.58 37.87
CA VAL A 456 7.49 -45.40 38.54
C VAL A 456 7.58 -45.54 40.05
N VAL A 457 7.30 -46.74 40.57
CA VAL A 457 7.36 -47.09 41.98
C VAL A 457 8.35 -48.25 42.13
N PRO A 458 9.64 -47.98 42.40
CA PRO A 458 10.65 -49.03 42.48
C PRO A 458 10.35 -50.09 43.54
N GLU A 459 9.59 -49.76 44.60
CA GLU A 459 9.25 -50.72 45.65
C GLU A 459 8.31 -51.84 45.20
N VAL A 460 7.67 -51.73 44.01
CA VAL A 460 6.86 -52.82 43.44
C VAL A 460 7.63 -53.74 42.51
N GLU A 461 8.96 -53.56 42.40
CA GLU A 461 9.83 -54.44 41.62
C GLU A 461 9.74 -55.89 42.13
N GLY A 462 9.21 -56.79 41.28
CA GLY A 462 9.01 -58.21 41.60
C GLY A 462 7.55 -58.62 41.90
N LEU A 463 6.62 -57.67 42.02
CA LEU A 463 5.17 -57.95 42.02
C LEU A 463 4.67 -58.12 40.57
N ARG A 464 3.51 -58.79 40.36
CA ARG A 464 2.94 -59.00 39.01
C ARG A 464 2.94 -57.68 38.23
N SER A 465 3.45 -57.70 37.00
CA SER A 465 3.66 -56.51 36.17
C SER A 465 2.34 -55.80 35.85
N THR A 466 1.99 -54.80 36.65
CA THR A 466 0.94 -53.86 36.30
C THR A 466 1.48 -52.94 35.21
N LEU A 467 0.87 -53.04 34.03
CA LEU A 467 1.16 -52.20 32.88
C LEU A 467 0.23 -50.98 32.94
N LEU A 468 0.81 -49.79 33.00
CA LEU A 468 0.10 -48.52 32.95
C LEU A 468 -0.17 -48.19 31.48
N SER A 469 -1.44 -48.20 31.06
CA SER A 469 -1.82 -48.01 29.65
C SER A 469 -2.17 -46.57 29.26
N LEU A 470 -2.23 -45.63 30.20
CA LEU A 470 -2.27 -44.17 29.98
C LEU A 470 -2.34 -43.56 31.38
N THR A 471 -1.31 -42.82 31.79
CA THR A 471 -1.29 -42.18 33.11
C THR A 471 -1.10 -40.69 32.90
N LEU A 472 -2.16 -39.91 33.10
CA LEU A 472 -2.01 -38.50 33.41
C LEU A 472 -1.60 -38.45 34.89
N CYS A 473 -0.40 -37.97 35.18
CA CYS A 473 0.07 -37.83 36.55
C CYS A 473 0.11 -36.34 36.90
N CYS A 474 -0.61 -35.94 37.96
CA CYS A 474 -0.38 -34.66 38.61
C CYS A 474 0.89 -34.82 39.44
N GLY A 475 2.01 -34.25 38.97
CA GLY A 475 3.31 -34.42 39.60
C GLY A 475 3.46 -33.65 40.91
N ALA A 476 2.83 -32.47 40.98
CA ALA A 476 2.76 -31.60 42.15
C ALA A 476 1.75 -30.46 41.89
N SER A 477 1.13 -29.92 42.93
CA SER A 477 0.35 -28.67 42.87
C SER A 477 0.67 -27.79 44.08
N ARG A 478 0.59 -26.47 43.90
CA ARG A 478 0.62 -25.49 45.00
C ARG A 478 -0.78 -25.10 45.47
N ASP A 479 -1.83 -25.69 44.91
CA ASP A 479 -3.20 -25.52 45.42
C ASP A 479 -3.24 -25.74 46.93
N ASP A 480 -3.78 -24.78 47.67
CA ASP A 480 -4.25 -25.04 49.03
C ASP A 480 -5.67 -25.64 48.93
N PRO A 481 -5.85 -26.96 49.12
CA PRO A 481 -7.18 -27.58 49.06
C PRO A 481 -8.14 -27.07 50.14
N SER A 482 -7.70 -26.20 51.06
CA SER A 482 -8.57 -25.57 52.06
C SER A 482 -9.23 -24.26 51.62
N LEU A 483 -8.89 -23.72 50.44
CA LEU A 483 -9.46 -22.48 49.89
C LEU A 483 -10.66 -22.70 48.94
N GLU A 484 -11.00 -23.95 48.60
CA GLU A 484 -12.30 -24.29 47.99
C GLU A 484 -13.36 -24.53 49.09
N ILE A 485 -13.88 -23.46 49.70
CA ILE A 485 -15.13 -23.48 50.50
C ILE A 485 -16.03 -22.30 50.15
#